data_AF-A0A7S1R1N4-F1
#
_entry.id   AF-A0A7S1R1N4-F1
#
_cell.length_a   1.000
_cell.length_b   1.000
_cell.length_c   1.000
_cell.angle_alpha   90.00
_cell.angle_beta   90.00
_cell.angle_gamma   90.00
#
_symmetry.space_group_name_H-M   'P 1'
#
loop_
_entity.id
_entity.type
_entity.pdbx_description
1 polymer ?
#
loop_
_entity_poly.entity_id
_entity_poly.type
_entity_poly.pdbx_seq_one_letter_code
_entity_poly.pdbx_strand_id
1 'polypeptide(L)'
;MATRSASSSGLTSGSSGLWRTWESRSSPSLVTAASFGLREFSLSRKKIGDPTSPDRFKKVTSFDKIDLIGGNGRWRQARAKEDCEQRRLEEEEMQRQERLREAEKERRRAERREMRRRAKEEEERKRREAEEKKLQEMRERERLRQEQQERERQHRLELEAERQRRMPQTCQTCKGSGQCQACSGKGFQFSTFLVSTVSTESMQEYGRAMQGCAGCGGCKQGIRGSLNKGLGKCSSCDGHGKIWPDIDGSPPTYWHSASTKSMSPKARTMQAWSSTPMP
;
A
#
# COMPACT_ATOMS: atom_id res chain seq x y z
N MET A 1 4.59 -18.36 -45.47
CA MET A 1 5.72 -17.40 -45.50
C MET A 1 5.36 -16.21 -44.62
N ALA A 2 6.10 -16.03 -43.52
CA ALA A 2 6.22 -14.86 -42.61
C ALA A 2 6.66 -15.40 -41.23
N THR A 3 7.95 -15.66 -41.04
CA THR A 3 8.92 -14.83 -40.26
C THR A 3 8.51 -14.65 -38.80
N ARG A 4 8.98 -15.53 -37.90
CA ARG A 4 10.24 -15.45 -37.13
C ARG A 4 10.18 -14.47 -35.94
N SER A 5 10.17 -15.09 -34.75
CA SER A 5 11.18 -14.94 -33.70
C SER A 5 11.45 -13.54 -33.13
N ALA A 6 10.98 -13.30 -31.91
CA ALA A 6 11.61 -12.35 -30.99
C ALA A 6 11.79 -13.02 -29.63
N SER A 7 13.03 -13.44 -29.41
CA SER A 7 13.60 -13.83 -28.13
C SER A 7 14.10 -12.57 -27.43
N SER A 8 13.71 -12.33 -26.18
CA SER A 8 14.49 -11.49 -25.26
C SER A 8 14.19 -11.85 -23.82
N SER A 9 14.92 -12.87 -23.36
CA SER A 9 15.24 -13.12 -21.97
C SER A 9 15.96 -11.92 -21.37
N GLY A 10 15.28 -11.17 -20.51
CA GLY A 10 15.84 -10.12 -19.68
C GLY A 10 15.76 -10.50 -18.21
N LEU A 11 16.62 -11.43 -17.77
CA LEU A 11 16.86 -11.69 -16.35
C LEU A 11 17.80 -10.61 -15.84
N THR A 12 17.25 -9.55 -15.24
CA THR A 12 18.05 -8.55 -14.52
C THR A 12 18.32 -9.03 -13.10
N SER A 13 19.56 -9.46 -12.91
CA SER A 13 20.21 -9.70 -11.63
C SER A 13 20.43 -8.37 -10.89
N GLY A 14 19.40 -7.92 -10.17
CA GLY A 14 19.49 -6.85 -9.19
C GLY A 14 20.08 -7.33 -7.87
N SER A 15 21.40 -7.44 -7.82
CA SER A 15 22.19 -7.47 -6.59
C SER A 15 22.13 -6.10 -5.90
N SER A 16 22.36 -6.10 -4.58
CA SER A 16 22.66 -4.96 -3.69
C SER A 16 21.48 -4.20 -3.08
N GLY A 17 21.24 -4.50 -1.80
CA GLY A 17 20.32 -3.78 -0.92
C GLY A 17 20.47 -4.26 0.52
N LEU A 18 21.71 -4.24 1.03
CA LEU A 18 22.04 -4.42 2.45
C LEU A 18 21.32 -3.36 3.29
N TRP A 19 20.18 -3.73 3.88
CA TRP A 19 19.65 -3.02 5.04
C TRP A 19 19.92 -3.87 6.28
N ARG A 20 21.11 -3.63 6.83
CA ARG A 20 21.40 -3.85 8.25
C ARG A 20 20.48 -2.92 9.03
N THR A 21 19.65 -3.45 9.91
CA THR A 21 19.35 -2.92 11.25
C THR A 21 18.17 -3.70 11.83
N TRP A 22 18.47 -4.77 12.57
CA TRP A 22 17.74 -5.05 13.79
C TRP A 22 18.63 -5.90 14.71
N GLU A 23 19.37 -5.21 15.56
CA GLU A 23 19.88 -5.79 16.79
C GLU A 23 18.69 -6.32 17.59
N SER A 24 18.53 -7.63 17.64
CA SER A 24 17.90 -8.29 18.78
C SER A 24 18.92 -9.20 19.42
N ARG A 25 19.81 -8.56 20.17
CA ARG A 25 20.53 -9.18 21.29
C ARG A 25 19.48 -9.58 22.33
N SER A 26 18.95 -10.79 22.23
CA SER A 26 18.38 -11.49 23.37
C SER A 26 19.11 -12.81 23.54
N SER A 27 19.64 -12.97 24.74
CA SER A 27 20.67 -13.93 25.12
C SER A 27 20.17 -15.37 25.10
N PRO A 28 20.81 -16.29 24.34
CA PRO A 28 20.56 -17.72 24.48
C PRO A 28 21.57 -18.31 25.47
N SER A 29 21.47 -18.00 26.76
CA SER A 29 22.43 -18.54 27.73
C SER A 29 21.90 -18.64 29.16
N LEU A 30 20.69 -19.17 29.38
CA LEU A 30 20.28 -19.56 30.75
C LEU A 30 19.47 -20.87 30.85
N VAL A 31 19.26 -21.62 29.76
CA VAL A 31 18.48 -22.90 29.85
C VAL A 31 19.36 -24.14 29.86
N THR A 32 20.64 -24.07 29.44
CA THR A 32 21.52 -25.24 29.34
C THR A 32 22.30 -25.58 30.63
N ALA A 33 22.23 -24.74 31.67
CA ALA A 33 22.98 -24.98 32.92
C ALA A 33 22.23 -25.86 33.94
N ALA A 34 20.91 -26.05 33.79
CA ALA A 34 20.11 -26.81 34.76
C ALA A 34 20.01 -28.32 34.46
N SER A 35 20.42 -28.78 33.26
CA SER A 35 20.29 -30.18 32.86
C SER A 35 21.50 -31.07 33.13
N PHE A 36 22.63 -30.51 33.59
CA PHE A 36 23.88 -31.28 33.78
C PHE A 36 24.19 -31.69 35.22
N GLY A 37 23.45 -31.23 36.24
CA GLY A 37 23.78 -31.51 37.65
C GLY A 37 23.07 -32.70 38.32
N LEU A 38 21.99 -33.25 37.73
CA LEU A 38 21.17 -34.26 38.42
C LEU A 38 21.78 -35.68 38.38
N ARG A 39 22.59 -36.01 37.37
CA ARG A 39 23.23 -37.33 37.26
C ARG A 39 24.41 -37.47 38.24
N GLU A 40 25.20 -36.42 38.44
CA GLU A 40 26.27 -36.39 39.46
C GLU A 40 25.72 -36.43 40.90
N PHE A 41 24.58 -35.77 41.16
CA PHE A 41 23.94 -35.79 42.48
C PHE A 41 23.39 -37.17 42.88
N SER A 42 23.07 -38.03 41.91
CA SER A 42 22.64 -39.42 42.17
C SER A 42 23.80 -40.37 42.50
N LEU A 43 25.03 -40.05 42.08
CA LEU A 43 26.22 -40.84 42.36
C LEU A 43 26.85 -40.50 43.72
N SER A 44 26.73 -39.25 44.19
CA SER A 44 27.32 -38.81 45.46
C SER A 44 26.60 -39.31 46.71
N ARG A 45 25.36 -39.82 46.61
CA ARG A 45 24.57 -40.31 47.75
C ARG A 45 24.67 -41.82 48.03
N LYS A 46 25.40 -42.60 47.24
CA LYS A 46 25.49 -44.07 47.36
C LYS A 46 26.63 -44.58 48.25
N LYS A 47 26.97 -43.84 49.31
CA LYS A 47 27.91 -44.30 50.35
C LYS A 47 27.28 -44.15 51.74
N ILE A 48 26.14 -44.82 51.93
CA ILE A 48 25.66 -45.16 53.27
C ILE A 48 26.45 -46.42 53.65
N GLY A 49 27.28 -46.29 54.69
CA GLY A 49 28.10 -47.38 55.20
C GLY A 49 27.26 -48.60 55.53
N ASP A 50 27.80 -49.75 55.17
CA ASP A 50 27.33 -51.07 55.57
C ASP A 50 27.48 -51.21 57.09
N PRO A 51 26.40 -51.32 57.90
CA PRO A 51 26.52 -51.59 59.31
C PRO A 51 26.69 -53.10 59.50
N THR A 52 27.82 -53.65 59.07
CA THR A 52 28.25 -54.98 59.49
C THR A 52 28.88 -54.86 60.89
N SER A 53 28.03 -54.67 61.89
CA SER A 53 28.36 -54.74 63.31
C SER A 53 27.66 -55.97 63.90
N PRO A 54 28.36 -57.11 64.06
CA PRO A 54 27.85 -58.23 64.83
C PRO A 54 28.21 -57.99 66.29
N ASP A 55 27.49 -57.10 66.98
CA ASP A 55 27.70 -56.96 68.43
C ASP A 55 26.39 -57.05 69.23
N ARG A 56 26.48 -57.92 70.24
CA ARG A 56 25.56 -58.14 71.36
C ARG A 56 24.24 -58.82 71.04
N PHE A 57 24.32 -60.15 71.08
CA PHE A 57 23.33 -61.00 71.75
C PHE A 57 23.12 -60.51 73.19
N LYS A 58 22.29 -59.47 73.35
CA LYS A 58 21.63 -59.20 74.63
C LYS A 58 20.73 -60.39 74.86
N LYS A 59 21.00 -61.12 75.95
CA LYS A 59 20.17 -62.16 76.52
C LYS A 59 18.72 -61.71 76.46
N VAL A 60 17.98 -62.22 75.46
CA VAL A 60 16.53 -62.20 75.46
C VAL A 60 16.16 -63.12 76.61
N THR A 61 16.00 -62.52 77.78
CA THR A 61 15.27 -63.13 78.88
C THR A 61 13.94 -63.57 78.26
N SER A 62 13.74 -64.88 78.19
CA SER A 62 12.61 -65.50 77.51
C SER A 62 11.32 -64.97 78.13
N PHE A 63 10.70 -63.99 77.48
CA PHE A 63 9.34 -63.55 77.79
C PHE A 63 8.37 -64.74 77.76
N ASP A 64 8.72 -65.80 77.02
CA ASP A 64 8.02 -67.08 76.97
C ASP A 64 7.95 -67.83 78.32
N LYS A 65 8.88 -67.60 79.26
CA LYS A 65 8.82 -68.25 80.60
C LYS A 65 7.80 -67.61 81.54
N ILE A 66 7.41 -66.35 81.30
CA ILE A 66 6.42 -65.64 82.13
C ILE A 66 4.99 -66.03 81.71
N ASP A 67 4.78 -66.43 80.46
CA ASP A 67 3.47 -66.86 79.96
C ASP A 67 3.09 -68.30 80.36
N LEU A 68 4.06 -69.11 80.78
CA LEU A 68 3.85 -70.48 81.26
C LEU A 68 3.28 -70.57 82.70
N ILE A 69 3.24 -69.47 83.47
CA ILE A 69 2.75 -69.46 84.87
C ILE A 69 1.22 -69.15 84.94
N GLY A 70 0.55 -68.92 83.81
CA GLY A 70 -0.93 -68.85 83.73
C GLY A 70 -1.61 -67.66 84.42
N GLY A 71 -0.86 -66.80 85.14
CA GLY A 71 -1.41 -65.71 85.96
C GLY A 71 -1.72 -64.40 85.23
N ASN A 72 -1.10 -64.12 84.07
CA ASN A 72 -1.20 -62.82 83.37
C ASN A 72 -2.04 -62.85 82.07
N GLY A 73 -2.66 -63.98 81.74
CA GLY A 73 -3.38 -64.16 80.48
C GLY A 73 -4.56 -63.20 80.31
N ARG A 74 -5.34 -62.94 81.37
CA ARG A 74 -6.49 -62.01 81.29
C ARG A 74 -6.06 -60.57 81.03
N TRP A 75 -5.01 -60.08 81.69
CA TRP A 75 -4.49 -58.73 81.47
C TRP A 75 -3.89 -58.58 80.07
N ARG A 76 -3.14 -59.57 79.57
CA ARG A 76 -2.63 -59.57 78.19
C ARG A 76 -3.74 -59.62 77.15
N GLN A 77 -4.81 -60.40 77.38
CA GLN A 77 -5.97 -60.43 76.49
C GLN A 77 -6.72 -59.10 76.49
N ALA A 78 -6.89 -58.46 77.65
CA ALA A 78 -7.49 -57.13 77.74
C ALA A 78 -6.64 -56.09 77.00
N ARG A 79 -5.33 -56.07 77.23
CA ARG A 79 -4.39 -55.18 76.55
C ARG A 79 -4.30 -55.44 75.04
N ALA A 80 -4.33 -56.70 74.61
CA ALA A 80 -4.35 -57.05 73.20
C ALA A 80 -5.64 -56.58 72.50
N LYS A 81 -6.79 -56.65 73.19
CA LYS A 81 -8.05 -56.09 72.67
C LYS A 81 -7.98 -54.57 72.54
N GLU A 82 -7.45 -53.88 73.55
CA GLU A 82 -7.25 -52.43 73.53
C GLU A 82 -6.27 -52.01 72.41
N ASP A 83 -5.13 -52.69 72.28
CA ASP A 83 -4.18 -52.46 71.18
C ASP A 83 -4.80 -52.73 69.80
N CYS A 84 -5.64 -53.78 69.67
CA CYS A 84 -6.37 -54.07 68.44
C CYS A 84 -7.40 -52.97 68.11
N GLU A 85 -8.14 -52.49 69.11
CA GLU A 85 -9.09 -51.39 68.94
C GLU A 85 -8.40 -50.08 68.58
N GLN A 86 -7.27 -49.78 69.23
CA GLN A 86 -6.46 -48.61 68.92
C GLN A 86 -5.92 -48.66 67.48
N ARG A 87 -5.35 -49.80 67.04
CA ARG A 87 -4.91 -49.96 65.64
C ARG A 87 -6.05 -49.79 64.65
N ARG A 88 -7.25 -50.31 64.96
CA ARG A 88 -8.42 -50.15 64.09
C ARG A 88 -8.81 -48.68 63.94
N LEU A 89 -8.80 -47.91 65.03
CA LEU A 89 -9.09 -46.47 65.00
C LEU A 89 -8.04 -45.69 64.22
N GLU A 90 -6.75 -46.00 64.41
CA GLU A 90 -5.64 -45.38 63.68
C GLU A 90 -5.72 -45.68 62.17
N GLU A 91 -6.04 -46.92 61.80
CA GLU A 91 -6.27 -47.32 60.40
C GLU A 91 -7.46 -46.59 59.78
N GLU A 92 -8.59 -46.46 60.50
CA GLU A 92 -9.74 -45.69 60.04
C GLU A 92 -9.41 -44.20 59.87
N GLU A 93 -8.65 -43.61 60.78
CA GLU A 93 -8.20 -42.22 60.67
C GLU A 93 -7.26 -42.03 59.46
N MET A 94 -6.29 -42.93 59.28
CA MET A 94 -5.40 -42.93 58.13
C MET A 94 -6.18 -43.05 56.81
N GLN A 95 -7.19 -43.91 56.74
CA GLN A 95 -8.06 -44.02 55.58
C GLN A 95 -8.90 -42.76 55.34
N ARG A 96 -9.35 -42.07 56.39
CA ARG A 96 -10.05 -40.78 56.24
C ARG A 96 -9.11 -39.71 55.70
N GLN A 97 -7.89 -39.63 56.24
CA GLN A 97 -6.87 -38.68 55.77
C GLN A 97 -6.44 -38.97 54.33
N GLU A 98 -6.29 -40.24 53.95
CA GLU A 98 -5.95 -40.63 52.58
C GLU A 98 -7.06 -40.25 51.59
N ARG A 99 -8.33 -40.53 51.92
CA ARG A 99 -9.49 -40.11 51.12
C ARG A 99 -9.55 -38.60 50.92
N LEU A 100 -9.29 -37.82 51.96
CA LEU A 100 -9.22 -36.35 51.86
C LEU A 100 -8.08 -35.89 50.94
N ARG A 101 -6.90 -36.50 51.05
CA ARG A 101 -5.74 -36.19 50.18
C ARG A 101 -6.00 -36.58 48.73
N GLU A 102 -6.68 -37.69 48.46
CA GLU A 102 -7.04 -38.12 47.11
C GLU A 102 -8.07 -37.19 46.48
N ALA A 103 -9.13 -36.85 47.22
CA ALA A 103 -10.14 -35.88 46.77
C ALA A 103 -9.54 -34.49 46.49
N GLU A 104 -8.58 -34.04 47.31
CA GLU A 104 -7.86 -32.78 47.06
C GLU A 104 -6.99 -32.87 45.79
N LYS A 105 -6.26 -33.98 45.60
CA LYS A 105 -5.47 -34.22 44.37
C LYS A 105 -6.37 -34.23 43.13
N GLU A 106 -7.55 -34.85 43.22
CA GLU A 106 -8.51 -34.89 42.13
C GLU A 106 -9.08 -33.49 41.82
N ARG A 107 -9.48 -32.72 42.83
CA ARG A 107 -9.87 -31.31 42.66
C ARG A 107 -8.80 -30.48 41.97
N ARG A 108 -7.54 -30.58 42.42
CA ARG A 108 -6.41 -29.87 41.79
C ARG A 108 -6.17 -30.32 40.35
N ARG A 109 -6.38 -31.60 40.02
CA ARG A 109 -6.29 -32.11 38.64
C ARG A 109 -7.43 -31.58 37.77
N ALA A 110 -8.66 -31.56 38.28
CA ALA A 110 -9.83 -31.04 37.59
C ALA A 110 -9.68 -29.54 37.29
N GLU A 111 -9.26 -28.74 38.28
CA GLU A 111 -9.01 -27.31 38.13
C GLU A 111 -7.92 -27.03 37.08
N ARG A 112 -6.80 -27.78 37.09
CA ARG A 112 -5.76 -27.64 36.05
C ARG A 112 -6.26 -28.01 34.65
N ARG A 113 -7.16 -29.00 34.52
CA ARG A 113 -7.77 -29.36 33.23
C ARG A 113 -8.70 -28.27 32.75
N GLU A 114 -9.50 -27.70 33.64
CA GLU A 114 -10.40 -26.59 33.31
C GLU A 114 -9.63 -25.34 32.91
N MET A 115 -8.59 -24.95 33.65
CA MET A 115 -7.72 -23.83 33.30
C MET A 115 -7.05 -24.02 31.93
N ARG A 116 -6.60 -25.24 31.61
CA ARG A 116 -6.07 -25.55 30.28
C ARG A 116 -7.13 -25.46 29.19
N ARG A 117 -8.37 -25.87 29.47
CA ARG A 117 -9.47 -25.75 28.51
C ARG A 117 -9.79 -24.28 28.23
N ARG A 118 -9.97 -23.47 29.29
CA ARG A 118 -10.22 -22.03 29.18
C ARG A 118 -9.10 -21.30 28.42
N ALA A 119 -7.84 -21.64 28.71
CA ALA A 119 -6.69 -21.06 28.00
C ALA A 119 -6.70 -21.39 26.50
N LYS A 120 -7.02 -22.62 26.12
CA LYS A 120 -7.14 -23.02 24.71
C LYS A 120 -8.29 -22.31 24.00
N GLU A 121 -9.45 -22.21 24.65
CA GLU A 121 -10.61 -21.49 24.10
C GLU A 121 -10.32 -20.00 23.90
N GLU A 122 -9.63 -19.36 24.86
CA GLU A 122 -9.23 -17.96 24.74
C GLU A 122 -8.18 -17.74 23.63
N GLU A 123 -7.20 -18.65 23.50
CA GLU A 123 -6.20 -18.62 22.43
C GLU A 123 -6.87 -18.78 21.06
N GLU A 124 -7.80 -19.72 20.92
CA GLU A 124 -8.55 -19.92 19.68
C GLU A 124 -9.42 -18.70 19.35
N ARG A 125 -10.07 -18.10 20.35
CA ARG A 125 -10.84 -16.86 20.17
C ARG A 125 -9.95 -15.72 19.67
N LYS A 126 -8.80 -15.49 20.31
CA LYS A 126 -7.83 -14.48 19.88
C LYS A 126 -7.31 -14.73 18.47
N ARG A 127 -7.10 -16.00 18.10
CA ARG A 127 -6.68 -16.38 16.76
C ARG A 127 -7.74 -16.04 15.71
N ARG A 128 -9.02 -16.36 15.97
CA ARG A 128 -10.13 -16.02 15.07
C ARG A 128 -10.29 -14.52 14.90
N GLU A 129 -10.24 -13.75 15.99
CA GLU A 129 -10.31 -12.29 15.96
C GLU A 129 -9.14 -11.69 15.16
N ALA A 130 -7.92 -12.22 15.30
CA ALA A 130 -6.76 -11.78 14.55
C ALA A 130 -6.85 -12.11 13.05
N GLU A 131 -7.37 -13.29 12.69
CA GLU A 131 -7.61 -13.68 11.30
C GLU A 131 -8.70 -12.82 10.65
N GLU A 132 -9.79 -12.53 11.37
CA GLU A 132 -10.86 -11.64 10.90
C GLU A 132 -10.34 -10.20 10.70
N LYS A 133 -9.58 -9.67 11.66
CA LYS A 133 -8.99 -8.33 11.55
C LYS A 133 -8.05 -8.23 10.35
N LYS A 134 -7.22 -9.26 10.10
CA LYS A 134 -6.36 -9.31 8.91
C LYS A 134 -7.15 -9.34 7.62
N LEU A 135 -8.27 -10.07 7.58
CA LEU A 135 -9.13 -10.12 6.41
C LEU A 135 -9.81 -8.76 6.15
N GLN A 136 -10.27 -8.08 7.21
CA GLN A 136 -10.83 -6.73 7.11
C GLN A 136 -9.79 -5.73 6.60
N GLU A 137 -8.57 -5.74 7.17
CA GLU A 137 -7.47 -4.87 6.74
C GLU A 137 -7.10 -5.09 5.27
N MET A 138 -7.05 -6.36 4.82
CA MET A 138 -6.80 -6.69 3.41
C MET A 138 -7.90 -6.16 2.48
N ARG A 139 -9.17 -6.29 2.89
CA ARG A 139 -10.31 -5.76 2.12
C ARG A 139 -10.29 -4.23 2.06
N GLU A 140 -10.03 -3.55 3.17
CA GLU A 140 -9.91 -2.08 3.19
C GLU A 140 -8.75 -1.60 2.32
N ARG A 141 -7.59 -2.27 2.39
CA ARG A 141 -6.43 -1.98 1.55
C ARG A 141 -6.74 -2.17 0.06
N GLU A 142 -7.50 -3.20 -0.30
CA GLU A 142 -7.94 -3.43 -1.67
C GLU A 142 -8.90 -2.33 -2.14
N ARG A 143 -9.88 -1.95 -1.31
CA ARG A 143 -10.80 -0.83 -1.61
C ARG A 143 -10.05 0.48 -1.84
N LEU A 144 -9.09 0.81 -0.98
CA LEU A 144 -8.26 2.01 -1.14
C LEU A 144 -7.44 1.98 -2.43
N ARG A 145 -6.91 0.81 -2.82
CA ARG A 145 -6.20 0.66 -4.10
C ARG A 145 -7.12 0.88 -5.29
N GLN A 146 -8.34 0.34 -5.25
CA GLN A 146 -9.32 0.52 -6.33
C GLN A 146 -9.74 2.00 -6.44
N GLU A 147 -10.02 2.66 -5.31
CA GLU A 147 -10.38 4.08 -5.29
C GLU A 147 -9.23 4.96 -5.82
N GLN A 148 -7.98 4.65 -5.47
CA GLN A 148 -6.82 5.37 -5.98
C GLN A 148 -6.67 5.20 -7.50
N GLN A 149 -6.87 3.98 -8.02
CA GLN A 149 -6.83 3.72 -9.47
C GLN A 149 -7.97 4.43 -10.21
N GLU A 150 -9.17 4.50 -9.62
CA GLU A 150 -10.30 5.21 -10.20
C GLU A 150 -10.05 6.72 -10.24
N ARG A 151 -9.58 7.31 -9.15
CA ARG A 151 -9.18 8.73 -9.10
C ARG A 151 -8.10 9.06 -10.13
N GLU A 152 -7.10 8.19 -10.28
CA GLU A 152 -6.06 8.37 -11.29
C GLU A 152 -6.62 8.28 -12.72
N ARG A 153 -7.55 7.36 -12.99
CA ARG A 153 -8.23 7.28 -14.29
C ARG A 153 -9.04 8.54 -14.57
N GLN A 154 -9.82 9.02 -13.60
CA GLN A 154 -10.60 10.26 -13.72
C GLN A 154 -9.68 11.45 -14.01
N HIS A 155 -8.59 11.60 -13.25
CA HIS A 155 -7.62 12.67 -13.46
C HIS A 155 -6.98 12.63 -14.86
N ARG A 156 -6.66 11.43 -15.39
CA ARG A 156 -6.16 11.30 -16.77
C ARG A 156 -7.20 11.72 -17.81
N LEU A 157 -8.45 11.31 -17.63
CA LEU A 157 -9.55 11.69 -18.53
C LEU A 157 -9.81 13.20 -18.50
N GLU A 158 -9.75 13.82 -17.33
CA GLU A 158 -9.88 15.27 -17.16
C GLU A 158 -8.73 16.03 -17.86
N LEU A 159 -7.49 15.58 -17.69
CA LEU A 159 -6.33 16.16 -18.37
C LEU A 159 -6.41 15.99 -19.90
N GLU A 160 -6.87 14.83 -20.39
CA GLU A 160 -7.08 14.61 -21.81
C GLU A 160 -8.20 15.49 -22.38
N ALA A 161 -9.31 15.63 -21.65
CA ALA A 161 -10.40 16.51 -22.01
C ALA A 161 -9.95 17.98 -22.02
N GLU A 162 -9.19 18.40 -21.02
CA GLU A 162 -8.61 19.74 -20.97
C GLU A 162 -7.66 19.96 -22.16
N ARG A 163 -6.75 19.01 -22.43
CA ARG A 163 -5.86 19.07 -23.59
C ARG A 163 -6.64 19.23 -24.89
N GLN A 164 -7.73 18.49 -25.08
CA GLN A 164 -8.60 18.61 -26.25
C GLN A 164 -9.27 19.99 -26.32
N ARG A 165 -9.72 20.54 -25.18
CA ARG A 165 -10.24 21.92 -25.11
C ARG A 165 -9.18 22.95 -25.51
N ARG A 166 -7.91 22.72 -25.19
CA ARG A 166 -6.79 23.62 -25.59
C ARG A 166 -6.32 23.45 -27.03
N MET A 167 -6.75 22.39 -27.73
CA MET A 167 -6.29 22.17 -29.10
C MET A 167 -6.93 23.18 -30.07
N PRO A 168 -6.15 23.72 -31.02
CA PRO A 168 -6.70 24.62 -32.04
C PRO A 168 -7.78 23.92 -32.84
N GLN A 169 -8.93 24.58 -32.98
CA GLN A 169 -10.01 24.12 -33.84
C GLN A 169 -9.82 24.64 -35.26
N THR A 170 -10.27 23.88 -36.25
CA THR A 170 -10.25 24.35 -37.64
C THR A 170 -11.24 25.50 -37.79
N CYS A 171 -10.81 26.56 -38.49
CA CYS A 171 -11.68 27.70 -38.75
C CYS A 171 -12.89 27.26 -39.59
N GLN A 172 -14.11 27.45 -39.07
CA GLN A 172 -15.34 27.03 -39.73
C GLN A 172 -15.57 27.78 -41.06
N THR A 173 -15.15 29.05 -41.14
CA THR A 173 -15.31 29.91 -42.33
C THR A 173 -14.47 29.44 -43.51
N CYS A 174 -13.19 29.10 -43.28
CA CYS A 174 -12.28 28.69 -44.35
C CYS A 174 -11.99 27.18 -44.40
N LYS A 175 -12.55 26.40 -43.46
CA LYS A 175 -12.35 24.95 -43.31
C LYS A 175 -10.87 24.54 -43.21
N GLY A 176 -10.05 25.36 -42.54
CA GLY A 176 -8.62 25.08 -42.39
C GLY A 176 -7.71 25.63 -43.48
N SER A 177 -8.23 26.20 -44.57
CA SER A 177 -7.37 26.67 -45.67
C SER A 177 -6.57 27.92 -45.33
N GLY A 178 -7.05 28.74 -44.39
CA GLY A 178 -6.52 30.07 -44.10
C GLY A 178 -6.79 31.10 -45.21
N GLN A 179 -7.32 30.70 -46.35
CA GLN A 179 -7.55 31.58 -47.49
C GLN A 179 -8.99 32.10 -47.49
N CYS A 180 -9.18 33.33 -47.98
CA CYS A 180 -10.50 33.89 -48.22
C CYS A 180 -11.21 33.08 -49.30
N GLN A 181 -12.33 32.43 -48.95
CA GLN A 181 -13.10 31.58 -49.86
C GLN A 181 -13.69 32.35 -51.05
N ALA A 182 -14.00 33.64 -50.88
CA ALA A 182 -14.56 34.47 -51.96
C ALA A 182 -13.55 34.74 -53.09
N CYS A 183 -12.26 34.89 -52.80
CA CYS A 183 -11.23 35.21 -53.81
C CYS A 183 -10.16 34.12 -53.93
N SER A 184 -10.31 33.00 -53.22
CA SER A 184 -9.35 31.90 -53.14
C SER A 184 -7.91 32.37 -52.86
N GLY A 185 -7.75 33.27 -51.87
CA GLY A 185 -6.43 33.76 -51.48
C GLY A 185 -5.89 34.94 -52.30
N LYS A 186 -6.51 35.31 -53.42
CA LYS A 186 -5.95 36.29 -54.36
C LYS A 186 -6.05 37.75 -53.89
N GLY A 187 -7.02 38.06 -53.02
CA GLY A 187 -7.28 39.42 -52.54
C GLY A 187 -8.05 40.32 -53.53
N PHE A 188 -8.32 39.84 -54.74
CA PHE A 188 -9.11 40.54 -55.76
C PHE A 188 -9.99 39.56 -56.55
N GLN A 189 -11.00 40.10 -57.21
CA GLN A 189 -11.88 39.41 -58.15
C GLN A 189 -11.93 40.21 -59.46
N PHE A 190 -12.22 39.55 -60.57
CA PHE A 190 -12.46 40.23 -61.84
C PHE A 190 -13.94 40.54 -61.98
N SER A 191 -14.28 41.81 -62.14
CA SER A 191 -15.63 42.27 -62.44
C SER A 191 -15.68 42.69 -63.90
N THR A 192 -16.73 42.26 -64.60
CA THR A 192 -16.94 42.62 -66.01
C THR A 192 -17.92 43.79 -66.05
N PHE A 193 -17.47 44.93 -66.56
CA PHE A 193 -18.30 46.11 -66.75
C PHE A 193 -18.82 46.13 -68.18
N LEU A 194 -20.13 46.01 -68.32
CA LEU A 194 -20.82 46.11 -69.61
C LEU A 194 -21.17 47.58 -69.87
N VAL A 195 -20.95 48.03 -71.10
CA VAL A 195 -21.33 49.37 -71.56
C VAL A 195 -22.34 49.20 -72.70
N SER A 196 -23.41 49.99 -72.67
CA SER A 196 -24.51 49.90 -73.64
C SER A 196 -24.12 50.29 -75.07
N THR A 197 -23.12 51.16 -75.22
CA THR A 197 -22.66 51.67 -76.52
C THR A 197 -21.15 51.87 -76.50
N VAL A 198 -20.44 51.25 -77.44
CA VAL A 198 -18.98 51.42 -77.60
C VAL A 198 -18.74 52.62 -78.51
N SER A 199 -18.53 53.80 -77.92
CA SER A 199 -18.11 54.99 -78.67
C SER A 199 -16.59 55.12 -78.63
N THR A 200 -15.97 55.61 -79.69
CA THR A 200 -14.52 55.87 -79.71
C THR A 200 -14.08 56.99 -78.76
N GLU A 201 -15.01 57.80 -78.27
CA GLU A 201 -14.74 58.96 -77.40
C GLU A 201 -14.98 58.69 -75.90
N SER A 202 -15.46 57.51 -75.52
CA SER A 202 -15.76 57.23 -74.11
C SER A 202 -14.48 57.05 -73.30
N MET A 203 -14.17 58.01 -72.42
CA MET A 203 -13.11 57.93 -71.39
C MET A 203 -13.40 56.94 -70.25
N GLN A 204 -14.23 55.93 -70.48
CA GLN A 204 -14.55 54.89 -69.50
C GLN A 204 -13.90 53.60 -69.95
N GLU A 205 -13.11 52.96 -69.08
CA GLU A 205 -12.51 51.66 -69.39
C GLU A 205 -13.61 50.58 -69.35
N TYR A 206 -13.93 50.00 -70.50
CA TYR A 206 -14.85 48.86 -70.62
C TYR A 206 -14.09 47.54 -70.52
N GLY A 207 -14.77 46.50 -70.05
CA GLY A 207 -14.23 45.13 -70.01
C GLY A 207 -14.01 44.59 -68.60
N ARG A 208 -12.96 43.77 -68.44
CA ARG A 208 -12.63 43.12 -67.16
C ARG A 208 -11.66 43.98 -66.37
N ALA A 209 -12.14 44.55 -65.26
CA ALA A 209 -11.29 45.26 -64.31
C ALA A 209 -11.17 44.44 -63.01
N MET A 210 -9.99 44.52 -62.39
CA MET A 210 -9.76 43.93 -61.08
C MET A 210 -10.45 44.78 -60.01
N GLN A 211 -11.16 44.14 -59.08
CA GLN A 211 -11.73 44.77 -57.90
C GLN A 211 -11.21 44.08 -56.64
N GLY A 212 -11.03 44.86 -55.57
CA GLY A 212 -10.68 44.31 -54.26
C GLY A 212 -11.79 43.38 -53.74
N CYS A 213 -11.38 42.28 -53.10
CA CYS A 213 -12.33 41.34 -52.51
C CYS A 213 -12.88 41.88 -51.17
N ALA A 214 -14.18 42.19 -51.14
CA ALA A 214 -14.86 42.68 -49.93
C ALA A 214 -14.74 41.73 -48.73
N GLY A 215 -14.71 40.41 -48.97
CA GLY A 215 -14.66 39.40 -47.90
C GLY A 215 -13.34 39.33 -47.13
N CYS A 216 -12.27 39.96 -47.62
CA CYS A 216 -10.96 40.01 -46.92
C CYS A 216 -10.41 41.44 -46.83
N GLY A 217 -11.30 42.43 -46.71
CA GLY A 217 -10.94 43.84 -46.49
C GLY A 217 -10.55 44.62 -47.74
N GLY A 218 -10.68 44.03 -48.93
CA GLY A 218 -10.54 44.76 -50.19
C GLY A 218 -11.76 45.64 -50.47
N CYS A 219 -11.60 46.69 -51.26
CA CYS A 219 -12.72 47.57 -51.64
C CYS A 219 -13.14 47.32 -53.09
N LYS A 220 -14.46 47.25 -53.33
CA LYS A 220 -15.05 47.26 -54.67
C LYS A 220 -15.01 48.69 -55.22
N GLN A 221 -13.87 49.07 -55.73
CA GLN A 221 -13.72 50.37 -56.34
C GLN A 221 -14.32 50.34 -57.74
N GLY A 222 -15.03 51.41 -58.10
CA GLY A 222 -15.50 51.61 -59.47
C GLY A 222 -14.32 51.70 -60.45
N ILE A 223 -14.61 51.83 -61.74
CA ILE A 223 -13.62 51.75 -62.83
C ILE A 223 -12.45 52.74 -62.65
N ARG A 224 -12.67 53.90 -62.00
CA ARG A 224 -11.67 54.96 -61.83
C ARG A 224 -10.90 54.94 -60.50
N GLY A 225 -11.17 54.00 -59.59
CA GLY A 225 -10.52 53.96 -58.28
C GLY A 225 -9.16 53.23 -58.28
N SER A 226 -8.24 53.67 -57.41
CA SER A 226 -6.95 53.01 -57.18
C SER A 226 -7.09 51.66 -56.46
N LEU A 227 -6.95 50.54 -57.17
CA LEU A 227 -7.16 49.17 -56.67
C LEU A 227 -6.63 48.90 -55.25
N ASN A 228 -7.53 48.85 -54.26
CA ASN A 228 -7.22 48.36 -52.92
C ASN A 228 -7.49 46.85 -52.85
N LYS A 229 -6.45 46.06 -53.07
CA LYS A 229 -6.49 44.60 -52.90
C LYS A 229 -6.77 44.26 -51.44
N GLY A 230 -7.63 43.28 -51.22
CA GLY A 230 -7.81 42.67 -49.89
C GLY A 230 -6.61 41.81 -49.51
N LEU A 231 -6.55 41.38 -48.26
CA LEU A 231 -5.43 40.61 -47.71
C LEU A 231 -5.33 39.19 -48.31
N GLY A 232 -6.41 38.69 -48.94
CA GLY A 232 -6.51 37.31 -49.41
C GLY A 232 -6.65 36.28 -48.28
N LYS A 233 -6.41 36.65 -47.03
CA LYS A 233 -6.53 35.81 -45.84
C LYS A 233 -7.97 35.73 -45.34
N CYS A 234 -8.32 34.64 -44.67
CA CYS A 234 -9.60 34.51 -43.99
C CYS A 234 -9.66 35.49 -42.80
N SER A 235 -10.70 36.32 -42.72
CA SER A 235 -10.89 37.32 -41.67
C SER A 235 -11.17 36.74 -40.29
N SER A 236 -11.76 35.54 -40.21
CA SER A 236 -12.09 34.91 -38.91
C SER A 236 -10.87 34.33 -38.19
N CYS A 237 -9.81 33.98 -38.92
CA CYS A 237 -8.61 33.33 -38.36
C CYS A 237 -7.30 33.97 -38.83
N ASP A 238 -7.38 35.17 -39.44
CA ASP A 238 -6.26 35.96 -39.97
C ASP A 238 -5.25 35.19 -40.83
N GLY A 239 -5.72 34.18 -41.56
CA GLY A 239 -4.88 33.37 -42.44
C GLY A 239 -4.30 32.10 -41.84
N HIS A 240 -4.47 31.84 -40.54
CA HIS A 240 -3.89 30.66 -39.88
C HIS A 240 -4.62 29.34 -40.19
N GLY A 241 -5.89 29.41 -40.60
CA GLY A 241 -6.74 28.23 -40.82
C GLY A 241 -7.22 27.56 -39.53
N LYS A 242 -6.67 27.93 -38.37
CA LYS A 242 -7.03 27.40 -37.05
C LYS A 242 -7.34 28.55 -36.10
N ILE A 243 -8.28 28.34 -35.20
CA ILE A 243 -8.70 29.27 -34.15
C ILE A 243 -8.41 28.60 -32.82
N TRP A 244 -7.75 29.31 -31.91
CA TRP A 244 -7.52 28.86 -30.55
C TRP A 244 -8.75 29.22 -29.71
N PRO A 245 -9.37 28.25 -29.01
CA PRO A 245 -10.50 28.53 -28.15
C PRO A 245 -10.07 29.34 -26.92
N ASP A 246 -10.87 30.34 -26.54
CA ASP A 246 -10.69 31.12 -25.30
C ASP A 246 -11.16 30.29 -24.11
N ILE A 247 -10.22 29.80 -23.30
CA ILE A 247 -10.50 28.86 -22.21
C ILE A 247 -10.64 29.56 -20.85
N ASP A 248 -9.99 30.72 -20.70
CA ASP A 248 -9.86 31.37 -19.40
C ASP A 248 -10.81 32.56 -19.22
N GLY A 249 -11.70 32.82 -20.19
CA GLY A 249 -12.47 34.07 -20.24
C GLY A 249 -11.58 35.32 -20.29
N SER A 250 -10.27 35.14 -20.48
CA SER A 250 -9.38 36.24 -20.83
C SER A 250 -9.82 36.71 -22.22
N PRO A 251 -9.97 38.03 -22.42
CA PRO A 251 -10.27 38.53 -23.75
C PRO A 251 -9.19 37.99 -24.69
N PRO A 252 -9.56 37.52 -25.89
CA PRO A 252 -8.62 36.89 -26.81
C PRO A 252 -7.44 37.82 -26.93
N THR A 253 -6.31 37.41 -26.34
CA THR A 253 -5.05 38.10 -26.56
C THR A 253 -4.71 37.75 -27.98
N TYR A 254 -5.26 38.55 -28.91
CA TYR A 254 -4.82 38.56 -30.28
C TYR A 254 -3.31 38.69 -30.17
N TRP A 255 -2.62 37.60 -30.52
CA TRP A 255 -1.22 37.63 -30.84
C TRP A 255 -1.15 38.48 -32.11
N HIS A 256 -1.36 39.80 -31.96
CA HIS A 256 -0.63 40.77 -32.70
C HIS A 256 0.81 40.41 -32.40
N SER A 257 1.33 39.55 -33.28
CA SER A 257 2.70 39.56 -33.73
C SER A 257 2.95 40.96 -34.30
N ALA A 258 2.88 41.97 -33.43
CA ALA A 258 3.86 43.00 -33.36
C ALA A 258 5.19 42.25 -33.21
N SER A 259 5.66 41.71 -34.32
CA SER A 259 7.06 41.64 -34.68
C SER A 259 7.59 43.08 -34.74
N THR A 260 7.39 43.86 -33.67
CA THR A 260 8.36 44.84 -33.29
C THR A 260 9.61 44.01 -33.05
N LYS A 261 10.55 44.10 -33.99
CA LYS A 261 11.95 43.81 -33.77
C LYS A 261 12.40 44.67 -32.56
N SER A 262 11.99 44.30 -31.35
CA SER A 262 12.46 44.94 -30.13
C SER A 262 13.87 44.42 -29.96
N MET A 263 14.80 45.36 -30.08
CA MET A 263 16.23 45.17 -29.96
C MET A 263 16.57 44.24 -28.79
N SER A 264 17.49 43.32 -29.07
CA SER A 264 18.12 42.43 -28.10
C SER A 264 18.52 43.17 -26.82
N PRO A 265 17.96 42.83 -25.64
CA PRO A 265 18.53 43.28 -24.38
C PRO A 265 19.81 42.46 -24.16
N LYS A 266 20.94 43.10 -24.42
CA LYS A 266 22.27 42.62 -24.02
C LYS A 266 22.23 42.16 -22.56
N ALA A 267 22.62 40.91 -22.35
CA ALA A 267 23.29 40.37 -21.17
C ALA A 267 22.91 41.01 -19.82
N ARG A 268 21.86 40.50 -19.17
CA ARG A 268 21.73 40.63 -17.71
C ARG A 268 22.35 39.41 -17.06
N THR A 269 23.59 39.61 -16.62
CA THR A 269 24.45 38.73 -15.83
C THR A 269 23.66 38.03 -14.73
N MET A 270 23.57 36.70 -14.78
CA MET A 270 23.11 35.89 -13.66
C MET A 270 24.23 35.77 -12.63
N GLN A 271 24.10 36.48 -11.52
CA GLN A 271 24.85 36.15 -10.31
C GLN A 271 24.16 34.98 -9.62
N ALA A 272 24.92 33.89 -9.53
CA ALA A 272 24.59 32.67 -8.81
C ALA A 272 24.47 32.96 -7.32
N TRP A 273 23.30 32.73 -6.73
CA TRP A 273 23.16 32.60 -5.29
C TRP A 273 22.91 31.13 -4.97
N SER A 274 24.02 30.43 -4.85
CA SER A 274 24.14 29.23 -4.04
C SER A 274 23.80 29.57 -2.59
N SER A 275 22.70 29.03 -2.09
CA SER A 275 22.42 28.99 -0.65
C SER A 275 21.97 27.58 -0.29
N THR A 276 23.01 26.75 -0.18
CA THR A 276 23.32 25.76 0.87
C THR A 276 22.17 25.10 1.64
N PRO A 277 22.21 23.77 1.80
CA PRO A 277 21.28 22.97 2.61
C PRO A 277 21.64 23.01 4.11
N MET A 278 20.73 22.54 4.98
CA MET A 278 20.95 21.85 6.28
C MET A 278 19.61 21.68 7.03
N PRO A 279 19.46 20.75 7.99
CA PRO A 279 20.06 19.43 8.14
C PRO A 279 19.05 18.27 7.98
#